data_AF-A0A0L6JKN0-F1
#
_entry.id   AF-A0A0L6JKN0-F1
#
_cell.length_a   1.000
_cell.length_b   1.000
_cell.length_c   1.000
_cell.angle_alpha   90.00
_cell.angle_beta   90.00
_cell.angle_gamma   90.00
#
_symmetry.space_group_name_H-M   'P 1'
#
loop_
_entity.id
_entity.type
_entity.pdbx_description
1 polymer ?
#
loop_
_entity_poly.entity_id
_entity_poly.type
_entity_poly.pdbx_seq_one_letter_code
_entity_poly.pdbx_strand_id
1 'polypeptide(L)'
;MSDQYEKMKKYLPNEFNEILEIDSILQAESPEFEDINDSKEDIKNEMFIDTATNYGLNRWEKNILNINPKSDTNLNDRRGTIKSYLIGLNKLNATRIQELAQAFNYGQINVGLLNSTLVITFLDYYSPPSEYSDFYNYIVTRKPAHLGLEIQFKTINWNNVESLNLTWDQIENLNLTWTEIEEGSWTNNV
;
A
#
# COMPACT_ATOMS: atom_id res chain seq x y z
N MET A 1 -12.13 -39.89 -25.26
CA MET A 1 -10.80 -39.62 -24.69
C MET A 1 -10.81 -38.21 -24.15
N SER A 2 -10.09 -37.96 -23.06
CA SER A 2 -10.03 -36.63 -22.46
C SER A 2 -9.13 -35.71 -23.31
N ASP A 3 -9.41 -34.41 -23.32
CA ASP A 3 -8.61 -33.44 -24.08
C ASP A 3 -7.16 -33.37 -23.54
N GLN A 4 -6.96 -33.66 -22.25
CA GLN A 4 -5.65 -33.71 -21.62
C GLN A 4 -4.83 -34.90 -22.11
N TYR A 5 -5.45 -36.08 -22.27
CA TYR A 5 -4.80 -37.27 -22.83
C TYR A 5 -4.21 -36.99 -24.22
N GLU A 6 -5.00 -36.39 -25.12
CA GLU A 6 -4.55 -36.07 -26.48
C GLU A 6 -3.40 -35.05 -26.48
N LYS A 7 -3.44 -34.07 -25.57
CA LYS A 7 -2.34 -33.12 -25.37
C LYS A 7 -1.06 -33.84 -24.92
N MET A 8 -1.15 -34.69 -23.90
CA MET A 8 0.00 -35.42 -23.36
C MET A 8 0.63 -36.32 -24.43
N LYS A 9 -0.20 -37.02 -25.20
CA LYS A 9 0.24 -37.85 -26.33
C LYS A 9 1.02 -37.06 -27.38
N LYS A 10 0.59 -35.83 -27.70
CA LYS A 10 1.29 -34.94 -28.64
C LYS A 10 2.67 -34.48 -28.15
N TYR A 11 2.93 -34.48 -26.85
CA TYR A 11 4.24 -34.12 -26.31
C TYR A 11 5.27 -35.25 -26.36
N LEU A 12 4.85 -36.49 -26.65
CA LEU A 12 5.74 -37.63 -26.80
C LEU A 12 6.18 -37.82 -28.26
N PRO A 13 7.37 -38.41 -28.49
CA PRO A 13 7.76 -38.93 -29.80
C PRO A 13 6.70 -39.89 -30.36
N ASN A 14 6.48 -39.85 -31.67
CA ASN A 14 5.41 -40.62 -32.33
C ASN A 14 5.57 -42.13 -32.15
N GLU A 15 6.80 -42.61 -31.99
CA GLU A 15 7.17 -44.01 -31.81
C GLU A 15 6.57 -44.61 -30.52
N PHE A 16 6.28 -43.77 -29.51
CA PHE A 16 5.69 -44.20 -28.25
C PHE A 16 4.17 -44.41 -28.32
N ASN A 17 3.50 -43.95 -29.38
CA ASN A 17 2.06 -44.08 -29.54
C ASN A 17 1.61 -45.52 -29.82
N GLU A 18 2.52 -46.38 -30.27
CA GLU A 18 2.25 -47.78 -30.59
C GLU A 18 2.46 -48.73 -29.39
N ILE A 19 3.04 -48.22 -28.29
CA ILE A 19 3.37 -49.00 -27.10
C ILE A 19 2.18 -49.01 -26.14
N LEU A 20 1.63 -50.20 -25.87
CA LEU A 20 0.43 -50.39 -25.05
C LEU A 20 0.61 -49.95 -23.59
N GLU A 21 1.81 -50.15 -23.04
CA GLU A 21 2.17 -49.76 -21.68
C GLU A 21 2.12 -48.24 -21.53
N ILE A 22 2.62 -47.49 -22.52
CA ILE A 22 2.62 -46.02 -22.52
C ILE A 22 1.18 -45.50 -22.64
N ASP A 23 0.37 -46.10 -23.52
CA ASP A 23 -1.05 -45.74 -23.64
C ASP A 23 -1.80 -45.92 -22.32
N SER A 24 -1.56 -47.04 -21.63
CA SER A 24 -2.16 -47.34 -20.33
C SER A 24 -1.72 -46.34 -19.24
N ILE A 25 -0.43 -45.96 -19.22
CA ILE A 25 0.10 -44.94 -18.29
C ILE A 25 -0.56 -43.59 -18.56
N LEU A 26 -0.60 -43.15 -19.82
CA LEU A 26 -1.20 -41.87 -20.18
C LEU A 26 -2.68 -41.82 -19.81
N GLN A 27 -3.44 -42.89 -20.02
CA GLN A 27 -4.84 -42.95 -19.62
C GLN A 27 -5.03 -42.84 -18.10
N ALA A 28 -4.13 -43.42 -17.31
CA ALA A 28 -4.17 -43.33 -15.85
C ALA A 28 -3.72 -41.94 -15.33
N GLU A 29 -2.71 -41.32 -15.95
CA GLU A 29 -2.18 -40.02 -15.53
C GLU A 29 -3.03 -38.83 -15.98
N SER A 30 -3.69 -38.93 -17.14
CA SER A 30 -4.50 -37.84 -17.70
C SER A 30 -5.52 -37.23 -16.72
N PRO A 31 -6.35 -38.00 -15.99
CA PRO A 31 -7.29 -37.43 -15.02
C PRO A 31 -6.58 -36.70 -13.87
N GLU A 32 -5.45 -37.20 -13.39
CA GLU A 32 -4.67 -36.52 -12.33
C GLU A 32 -4.16 -35.15 -12.81
N PHE A 33 -3.72 -35.06 -14.07
CA PHE A 33 -3.34 -33.77 -14.66
C PHE A 33 -4.53 -32.83 -14.88
N GLU A 34 -5.72 -33.36 -15.19
CA GLU A 34 -6.96 -32.57 -15.25
C GLU A 34 -7.28 -32.00 -13.86
N ASP A 35 -7.26 -32.82 -12.82
CA ASP A 35 -7.52 -32.40 -11.44
C ASP A 35 -6.52 -31.32 -10.96
N ILE A 36 -5.24 -31.45 -11.33
CA ILE A 36 -4.22 -30.44 -11.05
C ILE A 36 -4.52 -29.13 -11.81
N ASN A 37 -4.93 -29.22 -13.07
CA ASN A 37 -5.26 -28.04 -13.87
C ASN A 37 -6.51 -27.32 -13.34
N ASP A 38 -7.52 -28.08 -12.92
CA ASP A 38 -8.74 -27.56 -12.31
C ASP A 38 -8.43 -26.90 -10.96
N SER A 39 -7.65 -27.57 -10.10
CA SER A 39 -7.17 -27.00 -8.84
C SER A 39 -6.37 -25.71 -9.04
N LYS A 40 -5.55 -25.65 -10.09
CA LYS A 40 -4.79 -24.45 -10.44
C LYS A 40 -5.73 -23.30 -10.84
N GLU A 41 -6.77 -23.60 -11.61
CA GLU A 41 -7.75 -22.58 -12.01
C GLU A 41 -8.57 -22.09 -10.81
N ASP A 42 -8.98 -22.99 -9.93
CA ASP A 42 -9.64 -22.64 -8.67
C ASP A 42 -8.77 -21.71 -7.81
N ILE A 43 -7.48 -22.02 -7.64
CA ILE A 43 -6.56 -21.13 -6.91
C ILE A 43 -6.50 -19.74 -7.54
N LYS A 44 -6.44 -19.65 -8.88
CA LYS A 44 -6.46 -18.34 -9.56
C LYS A 44 -7.77 -17.60 -9.29
N ASN A 45 -8.90 -18.30 -9.37
CA ASN A 45 -10.20 -17.72 -9.09
C ASN A 45 -10.29 -17.21 -7.64
N GLU A 46 -9.71 -17.92 -6.68
CA GLU A 46 -9.65 -17.50 -5.27
C GLU A 46 -8.75 -16.29 -5.00
N MET A 47 -7.81 -15.95 -5.91
CA MET A 47 -6.92 -14.80 -5.74
C MET A 47 -7.60 -13.45 -5.97
N PHE A 48 -8.60 -13.39 -6.86
CA PHE A 48 -9.28 -12.15 -7.20
C PHE A 48 -10.64 -12.05 -6.52
N ILE A 49 -10.95 -10.88 -5.95
CA ILE A 49 -12.20 -10.68 -5.19
C ILE A 49 -13.44 -11.02 -6.04
N ASP A 50 -13.44 -10.66 -7.32
CA ASP A 50 -14.58 -10.88 -8.22
C ASP A 50 -14.91 -12.35 -8.49
N THR A 51 -13.91 -13.21 -8.48
CA THR A 51 -14.04 -14.64 -8.77
C THR A 51 -13.99 -15.51 -7.52
N ALA A 52 -13.41 -15.01 -6.43
CA ALA A 52 -13.15 -15.78 -5.22
C ALA A 52 -14.43 -16.33 -4.59
N THR A 53 -14.39 -17.59 -4.14
CA THR A 53 -15.48 -18.23 -3.42
C THR A 53 -15.18 -18.19 -1.92
N ASN A 54 -15.38 -19.27 -1.18
CA ASN A 54 -15.29 -19.23 0.28
C ASN A 54 -13.86 -19.04 0.78
N TYR A 55 -12.86 -19.66 0.15
CA TYR A 55 -11.48 -19.62 0.66
C TYR A 55 -10.85 -18.23 0.52
N GLY A 56 -10.89 -17.66 -0.68
CA GLY A 56 -10.35 -16.35 -1.00
C GLY A 56 -11.06 -15.23 -0.27
N LEU A 57 -12.41 -15.29 -0.19
CA LEU A 57 -13.16 -14.29 0.58
C LEU A 57 -12.84 -14.36 2.07
N ASN A 58 -12.72 -15.57 2.66
CA ASN A 58 -12.32 -15.72 4.06
C ASN A 58 -10.92 -15.15 4.31
N ARG A 59 -9.97 -15.34 3.38
CA ARG A 59 -8.62 -14.78 3.47
C ARG A 59 -8.65 -13.24 3.47
N TRP A 60 -9.42 -12.63 2.57
CA TRP A 60 -9.60 -11.18 2.54
C TRP A 60 -10.25 -10.66 3.82
N GLU A 61 -11.31 -11.31 4.26
CA GLU A 61 -12.08 -10.89 5.41
C GLU A 61 -11.26 -10.99 6.70
N LYS A 62 -10.72 -12.17 7.01
CA LYS A 62 -10.09 -12.43 8.31
C LYS A 62 -8.63 -12.01 8.37
N ASN A 63 -7.87 -12.28 7.32
CA ASN A 63 -6.40 -12.14 7.38
C ASN A 63 -5.92 -10.78 6.89
N ILE A 64 -6.65 -10.15 5.96
CA ILE A 64 -6.22 -8.88 5.34
C ILE A 64 -6.97 -7.69 5.94
N LEU A 65 -8.30 -7.76 6.02
CA LEU A 65 -9.13 -6.63 6.45
C LEU A 65 -9.60 -6.73 7.90
N ASN A 66 -9.41 -7.88 8.55
CA ASN A 66 -9.87 -8.16 9.91
C ASN A 66 -11.37 -7.85 10.13
N ILE A 67 -12.20 -8.20 9.15
CA ILE A 67 -13.65 -8.09 9.18
C ILE A 67 -14.28 -9.45 9.50
N ASN A 68 -15.33 -9.42 10.32
CA ASN A 68 -16.14 -10.59 10.62
C ASN A 68 -17.36 -10.61 9.69
N PRO A 69 -17.43 -11.53 8.70
CA PRO A 69 -18.59 -11.63 7.84
C PRO A 69 -19.83 -12.02 8.65
N LYS A 70 -20.98 -11.44 8.31
CA LYS A 70 -22.27 -11.84 8.88
C LYS A 70 -22.62 -13.26 8.41
N SER A 71 -23.14 -14.10 9.30
CA SER A 71 -23.66 -15.43 8.96
C SER A 71 -24.76 -15.31 7.89
N ASP A 72 -24.80 -16.25 6.94
CA ASP A 72 -25.75 -16.33 5.82
C ASP A 72 -25.67 -15.25 4.72
N THR A 73 -24.50 -14.63 4.52
CA THR A 73 -24.29 -13.74 3.37
C THR A 73 -23.91 -14.51 2.09
N ASN A 74 -24.54 -14.17 0.97
CA ASN A 74 -24.16 -14.74 -0.34
C ASN A 74 -22.77 -14.21 -0.78
N LEU A 75 -22.13 -14.90 -1.73
CA LEU A 75 -20.78 -14.55 -2.19
C LEU A 75 -20.70 -13.12 -2.76
N ASN A 76 -21.73 -12.65 -3.47
CA ASN A 76 -21.72 -11.32 -4.07
C ASN A 76 -21.76 -10.20 -3.02
N ASP A 77 -22.56 -10.36 -1.96
CA ASP A 77 -22.64 -9.41 -0.86
C ASP A 77 -21.32 -9.34 -0.09
N ARG A 78 -20.67 -10.48 0.12
CA ARG A 78 -19.34 -10.56 0.73
C ARG A 78 -18.29 -9.84 -0.12
N ARG A 79 -18.26 -10.10 -1.44
CA ARG A 79 -17.41 -9.39 -2.40
C ARG A 79 -17.65 -7.89 -2.37
N GLY A 80 -18.92 -7.47 -2.38
CA GLY A 80 -19.32 -6.06 -2.28
C GLY A 80 -18.84 -5.40 -0.98
N THR A 81 -18.96 -6.13 0.14
CA THR A 81 -18.46 -5.68 1.44
C THR A 81 -16.95 -5.47 1.40
N ILE A 82 -16.17 -6.47 0.99
CA ILE A 82 -14.70 -6.36 0.86
C ILE A 82 -14.31 -5.17 -0.03
N LYS A 83 -14.94 -5.03 -1.20
CA LYS A 83 -14.70 -3.90 -2.11
C LYS A 83 -15.01 -2.55 -1.46
N SER A 84 -16.11 -2.44 -0.72
CA SER A 84 -16.49 -1.20 -0.03
C SER A 84 -15.45 -0.78 1.03
N TYR A 85 -14.87 -1.75 1.75
CA TYR A 85 -13.78 -1.49 2.68
C TYR A 85 -12.54 -0.99 1.94
N LEU A 86 -12.13 -1.65 0.85
CA LEU A 86 -10.98 -1.21 0.05
C LEU A 86 -11.18 0.20 -0.54
N ILE A 87 -12.39 0.53 -1.01
CA ILE A 87 -12.74 1.89 -1.46
C ILE A 87 -12.67 2.88 -0.29
N GLY A 88 -13.16 2.48 0.89
CA GLY A 88 -13.10 3.27 2.12
C GLY A 88 -11.67 3.55 2.59
N LEU A 89 -10.75 2.58 2.44
CA LEU A 89 -9.34 2.75 2.75
C LEU A 89 -8.65 3.79 1.86
N ASN A 90 -9.17 3.99 0.64
CA ASN A 90 -8.66 4.98 -0.32
C ASN A 90 -9.17 6.41 -0.03
N LYS A 91 -9.96 6.62 1.03
CA LYS A 91 -10.34 7.97 1.46
C LYS A 91 -9.17 8.62 2.20
N LEU A 92 -8.80 9.82 1.77
CA LEU A 92 -7.83 10.65 2.47
C LEU A 92 -8.42 11.06 3.83
N ASN A 93 -7.80 10.62 4.92
CA ASN A 93 -8.12 11.05 6.28
C ASN A 93 -6.82 11.44 7.00
N ALA A 94 -6.91 12.11 8.15
CA ALA A 94 -5.74 12.63 8.86
C ALA A 94 -4.68 11.55 9.14
N THR A 95 -5.10 10.37 9.62
CA THR A 95 -4.22 9.23 9.88
C THR A 95 -3.52 8.73 8.62
N ARG A 96 -4.23 8.63 7.50
CA ARG A 96 -3.62 8.22 6.21
C ARG A 96 -2.58 9.20 5.72
N ILE A 97 -2.78 10.49 5.95
CA ILE A 97 -1.80 11.52 5.58
C ILE A 97 -0.55 11.40 6.45
N GLN A 98 -0.72 11.12 7.75
CA GLN A 98 0.39 10.85 8.66
C GLN A 98 1.17 9.58 8.25
N GLU A 99 0.48 8.49 7.95
CA GLU A 99 1.08 7.24 7.44
C GLU A 99 1.82 7.48 6.11
N LEU A 100 1.24 8.29 5.22
CA LEU A 100 1.88 8.66 3.96
C LEU A 100 3.18 9.43 4.23
N ALA A 101 3.17 10.41 5.12
CA ALA A 101 4.39 11.15 5.46
C ALA A 101 5.47 10.23 6.06
N GLN A 102 5.09 9.25 6.88
CA GLN A 102 6.01 8.24 7.39
C GLN A 102 6.58 7.36 6.27
N ALA A 103 5.77 6.97 5.28
CA ALA A 103 6.23 6.17 4.14
C ALA A 103 7.25 6.91 3.26
N PHE A 104 7.15 8.24 3.18
CA PHE A 104 8.14 9.11 2.53
C PHE A 104 9.32 9.49 3.44
N ASN A 105 9.38 8.93 4.66
CA ASN A 105 10.39 9.25 5.68
C ASN A 105 10.41 10.72 6.12
N TYR A 106 9.26 11.40 6.10
CA TYR A 106 9.12 12.79 6.56
C TYR A 106 8.79 12.94 8.05
N GLY A 107 9.04 11.90 8.84
CA GLY A 107 8.85 11.96 10.30
C GLY A 107 7.40 12.15 10.72
N GLN A 108 7.20 12.84 11.84
CA GLN A 108 5.87 13.08 12.40
C GLN A 108 5.28 14.37 11.84
N ILE A 109 4.02 14.30 11.42
CA ILE A 109 3.27 15.45 10.93
C ILE A 109 1.95 15.59 11.71
N ASN A 110 1.53 16.83 11.90
CA ASN A 110 0.19 17.14 12.39
C ASN A 110 -0.73 17.44 11.22
N VAL A 111 -1.93 16.89 11.27
CA VAL A 111 -2.94 17.10 10.23
C VAL A 111 -4.21 17.61 10.90
N GLY A 112 -4.61 18.83 10.55
CA GLY A 112 -5.79 19.51 11.07
C GLY A 112 -6.69 20.00 9.96
N LEU A 113 -7.93 20.34 10.31
CA LEU A 113 -8.86 21.01 9.42
C LEU A 113 -9.25 22.35 10.04
N LEU A 114 -8.92 23.44 9.36
CA LEU A 114 -9.23 24.80 9.80
C LEU A 114 -9.98 25.52 8.68
N ASN A 115 -11.20 25.99 8.94
CA ASN A 115 -12.01 26.76 7.98
C ASN A 115 -12.08 26.13 6.58
N SER A 116 -12.38 24.82 6.50
CA SER A 116 -12.40 24.04 5.24
C SER A 116 -11.06 23.94 4.51
N THR A 117 -9.95 24.24 5.18
CA THR A 117 -8.59 24.06 4.68
C THR A 117 -7.91 22.96 5.47
N LEU A 118 -7.40 21.96 4.76
CA LEU A 118 -6.57 20.92 5.34
C LEU A 118 -5.20 21.53 5.62
N VAL A 119 -4.81 21.58 6.89
CA VAL A 119 -3.52 22.12 7.33
C VAL A 119 -2.62 20.95 7.71
N ILE A 120 -1.50 20.81 7.03
CA ILE A 120 -0.48 19.79 7.31
C ILE A 120 0.75 20.49 7.84
N THR A 121 1.13 20.21 9.09
CA THR A 121 2.28 20.81 9.75
C THR A 121 3.38 19.77 9.90
N PHE A 122 4.52 19.98 9.24
CA PHE A 122 5.72 19.16 9.42
C PHE A 122 6.45 19.59 10.69
N LEU A 123 6.69 18.65 11.60
CA LEU A 123 7.26 18.96 12.92
C LEU A 123 8.79 18.93 12.91
N ASP A 124 9.40 18.20 11.98
CA ASP A 124 10.85 17.99 11.94
C ASP A 124 11.55 18.87 10.89
N TYR A 125 10.77 19.56 10.05
CA TYR A 125 11.25 20.30 8.89
C TYR A 125 10.98 21.78 9.02
N TYR A 126 12.00 22.59 8.79
CA TYR A 126 11.88 24.05 8.66
C TYR A 126 11.65 24.50 7.20
N SER A 127 12.01 23.63 6.25
CA SER A 127 11.85 23.85 4.81
C SER A 127 11.31 22.59 4.13
N PRO A 128 10.70 22.68 2.94
CA PRO A 128 10.19 21.51 2.23
C PRO A 128 11.26 20.42 2.03
N PRO A 129 10.98 19.15 2.40
CA PRO A 129 11.90 18.04 2.17
C PRO A 129 12.13 17.75 0.69
N SER A 130 13.18 17.00 0.37
CA SER A 130 13.40 16.48 -0.98
C SER A 130 12.18 15.66 -1.44
N GLU A 131 11.84 15.76 -2.72
CA GLU A 131 10.70 15.06 -3.34
C GLU A 131 9.31 15.42 -2.77
N TYR A 132 9.21 16.50 -2.00
CA TYR A 132 7.95 16.98 -1.42
C TYR A 132 6.83 17.21 -2.46
N SER A 133 7.19 17.50 -3.71
CA SER A 133 6.23 17.65 -4.82
C SER A 133 5.35 16.42 -5.02
N ASP A 134 5.89 15.22 -4.86
CA ASP A 134 5.14 13.98 -5.09
C ASP A 134 4.13 13.74 -3.98
N PHE A 135 4.52 14.01 -2.72
CA PHE A 135 3.62 14.01 -1.58
C PHE A 135 2.51 15.05 -1.73
N TYR A 136 2.85 16.28 -2.11
CA TYR A 136 1.89 17.35 -2.38
C TYR A 136 0.89 16.95 -3.47
N ASN A 137 1.39 16.46 -4.62
CA ASN A 137 0.56 16.05 -5.76
C ASN A 137 -0.37 14.87 -5.40
N TYR A 138 0.12 13.93 -4.59
CA TYR A 138 -0.68 12.81 -4.12
C TYR A 138 -1.91 13.28 -3.34
N ILE A 139 -1.72 14.25 -2.43
CA ILE A 139 -2.77 14.82 -1.59
C ILE A 139 -3.72 15.68 -2.40
N VAL A 140 -3.21 16.57 -3.26
CA VAL A 140 -4.04 17.44 -4.11
C VAL A 140 -4.95 16.64 -5.02
N THR A 141 -4.46 15.53 -5.58
CA THR A 141 -5.25 14.67 -6.49
C THR A 141 -6.42 13.97 -5.79
N ARG A 142 -6.26 13.64 -4.50
CA ARG A 142 -7.20 12.82 -3.73
C ARG A 142 -8.07 13.61 -2.75
N LYS A 143 -7.67 14.82 -2.37
CA LYS A 143 -8.49 15.66 -1.51
C LYS A 143 -9.77 16.06 -2.25
N PRO A 144 -10.92 16.15 -1.56
CA PRO A 144 -12.12 16.74 -2.14
C PRO A 144 -11.86 18.15 -2.68
N ALA A 145 -12.50 18.50 -3.80
CA ALA A 145 -12.29 19.80 -4.45
C ALA A 145 -12.64 21.01 -3.57
N HIS A 146 -13.59 20.84 -2.63
CA HIS A 146 -14.05 21.90 -1.72
C HIS A 146 -13.11 22.15 -0.53
N LEU A 147 -12.07 21.34 -0.33
CA LEU A 147 -11.09 21.55 0.73
C LEU A 147 -9.89 22.33 0.20
N GLY A 148 -9.50 23.40 0.90
CA GLY A 148 -8.19 24.02 0.75
C GLY A 148 -7.07 23.08 1.20
N LEU A 149 -5.83 23.35 0.79
CA LEU A 149 -4.65 22.66 1.30
C LEU A 149 -3.61 23.72 1.66
N GLU A 150 -3.16 23.70 2.90
CA GLU A 150 -2.08 24.52 3.42
C GLU A 150 -1.04 23.61 4.05
N ILE A 151 0.22 23.83 3.71
CA ILE A 151 1.33 23.08 4.31
C ILE A 151 2.23 24.06 5.05
N GLN A 152 2.49 23.71 6.31
CA GLN A 152 3.25 24.50 7.26
C GLN A 152 4.48 23.71 7.70
N PHE A 153 5.54 24.45 7.97
CA PHE A 153 6.81 23.94 8.48
C PHE A 153 7.06 24.49 9.87
N LYS A 154 7.97 23.85 10.59
CA LYS A 154 8.48 24.35 11.86
C LYS A 154 9.08 25.74 11.64
N THR A 155 8.73 26.68 12.51
CA THR A 155 9.31 28.02 12.50
C THR A 155 10.36 28.12 13.60
N ILE A 156 11.50 28.75 13.30
CA ILE A 156 12.44 29.14 14.35
C ILE A 156 11.94 30.42 15.02
N ASN A 157 11.92 30.44 16.35
CA ASN A 157 11.67 31.66 17.13
C ASN A 157 12.73 31.79 18.23
N TRP A 158 12.85 33.00 18.79
CA TRP A 158 13.86 33.29 19.82
C TRP A 158 13.72 32.35 21.04
N ASN A 159 12.50 32.05 21.48
CA ASN A 159 12.30 31.12 22.60
C ASN A 159 12.83 29.70 22.30
N ASN A 160 12.71 29.23 21.04
CA ASN A 160 13.29 27.96 20.63
C ASN A 160 14.82 27.98 20.69
N VAL A 161 15.44 29.07 20.25
CA VAL A 161 16.91 29.23 20.30
C VAL A 161 17.40 29.32 21.74
N GLU A 162 16.74 30.11 22.59
CA GLU A 162 17.06 30.22 24.02
C GLU A 162 16.97 28.87 24.74
N SER A 163 15.98 28.03 24.38
CA SER A 163 15.81 26.71 25.00
C SER A 163 16.97 25.74 24.75
N LEU A 164 17.80 25.98 23.73
CA LEU A 164 18.99 25.18 23.45
C LEU A 164 20.16 25.49 24.43
N ASN A 165 20.06 26.56 25.23
CA ASN A 165 21.09 26.99 26.20
C ASN A 165 22.51 27.09 25.61
N LEU A 166 22.61 27.46 24.33
CA LEU A 166 23.89 27.61 23.64
C LEU A 166 24.57 28.93 24.02
N THR A 167 25.89 28.88 24.19
CA THR A 167 26.69 30.09 24.31
C THR A 167 26.94 30.71 22.93
N TRP A 168 27.24 32.01 22.90
CA TRP A 168 27.62 32.70 21.65
C TRP A 168 28.81 32.01 20.96
N ASP A 169 29.81 31.55 21.72
CA ASP A 169 30.97 30.84 21.18
C ASP A 169 30.57 29.52 20.50
N GLN A 170 29.58 28.79 21.04
CA GLN A 170 29.11 27.53 20.45
C GLN A 170 28.40 27.78 19.13
N ILE A 171 27.62 28.86 19.03
CA ILE A 171 26.93 29.25 17.79
C ILE A 171 27.92 29.72 16.74
N GLU A 172 28.91 30.54 17.12
CA GLU A 172 29.93 31.05 16.21
C GLU A 172 30.78 29.92 15.61
N ASN A 173 31.07 28.88 16.41
CA ASN A 173 31.78 27.69 15.94
C ASN A 173 31.02 26.85 14.90
N LEU A 174 29.70 27.02 14.74
CA LEU A 174 28.93 26.36 13.69
C LEU A 174 29.19 26.96 12.29
N ASN A 175 29.83 28.13 12.20
CA ASN A 175 30.18 28.82 10.94
C ASN A 175 29.00 28.95 9.95
N LEU A 176 27.81 29.23 10.47
CA LEU A 176 26.58 29.32 9.68
C LEU A 176 26.48 30.66 8.96
N THR A 177 25.90 30.63 7.76
CA THR A 177 25.47 31.83 7.03
C THR A 177 24.16 32.38 7.62
N TRP A 178 23.86 33.67 7.35
CA TRP A 178 22.58 34.27 7.74
C TRP A 178 21.37 33.49 7.21
N THR A 179 21.46 32.96 5.98
CA THR A 179 20.42 32.12 5.39
C THR A 179 20.19 30.85 6.19
N GLU A 180 21.26 30.13 6.56
CA GLU A 180 21.14 28.90 7.35
C GLU A 180 20.60 29.16 8.75
N ILE A 181 20.94 30.31 9.34
CA ILE A 181 20.40 30.75 10.63
C ILE A 181 18.89 30.97 10.54
N GLU A 182 18.42 31.67 9.50
CA GLU A 182 17.00 31.92 9.24
C GLU A 182 16.21 30.65 8.92
N GLU A 183 16.84 29.70 8.20
CA GLU A 183 16.25 28.39 7.89
C GLU A 183 16.12 27.49 9.12
N GLY A 184 16.85 27.76 10.22
CA GLY A 184 16.66 27.10 11.52
C GLY A 184 17.02 25.61 11.61
N SER A 185 17.34 24.94 10.50
CA SER A 185 17.66 23.51 10.45
C SER A 185 18.87 23.11 11.32
N TRP A 186 19.78 24.04 11.56
CA TRP A 186 20.96 23.86 12.42
C TRP A 186 20.59 23.46 13.86
N THR A 187 19.45 23.93 14.36
CA THR A 187 18.96 23.64 15.73
C THR A 187 18.66 22.16 15.99
N ASN A 188 18.50 21.34 14.95
CA ASN A 188 18.25 19.90 15.11
C ASN A 188 19.54 19.10 15.42
N ASN A 189 20.71 19.71 15.24
CA ASN A 189 22.02 19.04 15.33
C ASN A 189 22.87 19.50 16.52
N VAL A 190 22.31 20.31 17.44
CA VAL A 190 23.02 20.89 18.60
C VAL A 190 22.37 20.45 19.91
#